data_AF-A0A9D1MWU4-F1
#
_entry.id   AF-A0A9D1MWU4-F1
#
_cell.length_a   1.000
_cell.length_b   1.000
_cell.length_c   1.000
_cell.angle_alpha   90.00
_cell.angle_beta   90.00
_cell.angle_gamma   90.00
#
_symmetry.space_group_name_H-M   'P 1'
#
loop_
_entity.id
_entity.type
_entity.pdbx_description
1 polymer ?
#
loop_
_entity_poly.entity_id
_entity_poly.type
_entity_poly.pdbx_seq_one_letter_code
_entity_poly.pdbx_strand_id
1 'polypeptide(L)'
;MSNGDGKSYSVTGIGTCTDTVIVIPSVYNNLPVTKIAEYAFSNDKIYSVTIPDSVTIIDRSAFTACRNLTSVTIGNGVTTIGDNAFNFCINLTSVTIGNGVTTIGSKAFY
;
A
#
# COMPACT_ATOMS: atom_id res chain seq x y z
N MET A 1 11.35 1.35 7.34
CA MET A 1 11.05 2.65 7.96
C MET A 1 11.83 3.77 7.28
N SER A 2 13.11 4.09 7.55
CA SER A 2 13.79 5.18 6.81
C SER A 2 14.17 4.75 5.38
N ASN A 3 14.01 5.64 4.39
CA ASN A 3 14.43 5.40 3.00
C ASN A 3 15.94 5.62 2.76
N GLY A 4 16.71 5.94 3.81
CA GLY A 4 18.14 6.22 3.70
C GLY A 4 18.48 7.58 3.08
N ASP A 5 17.47 8.36 2.69
CA ASP A 5 17.56 9.69 2.08
C ASP A 5 17.54 10.84 3.10
N GLY A 6 17.20 10.55 4.36
CA GLY A 6 16.97 11.55 5.41
C GLY A 6 15.75 12.43 5.18
N LYS A 7 14.86 12.08 4.24
CA LYS A 7 13.74 12.92 3.78
C LYS A 7 12.40 12.20 3.81
N SER A 8 12.37 10.87 3.83
CA SER A 8 11.10 10.14 3.78
C SER A 8 11.17 8.74 4.39
N TYR A 9 9.99 8.17 4.61
CA TYR A 9 9.82 6.83 5.18
C TYR A 9 9.07 5.88 4.23
N SER A 10 9.44 4.60 4.28
CA SER A 10 8.67 3.48 3.76
C SER A 10 7.96 2.74 4.89
N VAL A 11 6.68 2.44 4.66
CA VAL A 11 5.91 1.51 5.49
C VAL A 11 6.38 0.09 5.19
N THR A 12 6.78 -0.65 6.22
CA THR A 12 7.23 -2.05 6.14
C THR A 12 6.27 -3.00 6.88
N GLY A 13 5.02 -2.55 7.06
CA GLY A 13 4.04 -3.11 7.99
C GLY A 13 3.69 -2.10 9.09
N ILE A 14 2.58 -2.32 9.78
CA ILE A 14 2.06 -1.42 10.84
C ILE A 14 2.03 -2.05 12.25
N GLY A 15 2.66 -3.21 12.44
CA GLY A 15 2.72 -3.88 13.75
C GLY A 15 1.45 -4.71 14.07
N THR A 16 1.31 -5.16 15.31
CA THR A 16 0.22 -6.06 15.78
C THR A 16 -1.09 -5.31 16.05
N CYS A 17 -1.49 -4.43 15.15
CA CYS A 17 -2.79 -3.79 15.23
C CYS A 17 -3.85 -4.86 14.89
N THR A 18 -4.82 -5.06 15.78
CA THR A 18 -6.02 -5.85 15.47
C THR A 18 -6.94 -5.12 14.49
N ASP A 19 -6.57 -3.89 14.12
CA ASP A 19 -7.28 -3.07 13.15
C ASP A 19 -7.27 -3.76 11.80
N THR A 20 -8.47 -3.99 11.31
CA THR A 20 -8.70 -4.57 9.99
C THR A 20 -8.94 -3.49 8.93
N VAL A 21 -9.10 -2.23 9.35
CA VAL A 21 -9.24 -1.07 8.48
C VAL A 21 -8.00 -0.21 8.65
N ILE A 22 -7.18 -0.16 7.60
CA ILE A 22 -5.88 0.50 7.66
C ILE A 22 -5.95 1.84 6.95
N VAL A 23 -5.49 2.89 7.63
CA VAL A 23 -5.16 4.17 7.01
C VAL A 23 -3.66 4.33 7.11
N ILE A 24 -2.97 4.30 5.98
CA ILE A 24 -1.52 4.52 5.96
C ILE A 24 -1.25 5.96 6.39
N PRO A 25 -0.40 6.20 7.41
CA PRO A 25 -0.13 7.55 7.87
C PRO A 25 0.62 8.32 6.79
N SER A 26 0.24 9.57 6.54
CA SER A 26 0.94 10.43 5.57
C SER A 26 2.31 10.90 6.07
N VAL A 27 2.54 10.87 7.39
CA VAL A 27 3.74 11.39 8.06
C VAL A 27 4.17 10.44 9.17
N TYR A 28 5.48 10.25 9.32
CA TYR A 28 6.12 9.56 10.44
C TYR A 28 7.37 10.32 10.85
N ASN A 29 7.55 10.60 12.15
CA ASN A 29 8.66 11.42 12.68
C ASN A 29 8.89 12.73 11.91
N ASN A 30 7.80 13.47 11.64
CA ASN A 30 7.79 14.73 10.89
C ASN A 30 8.31 14.66 9.45
N LEU A 31 8.47 13.46 8.87
CA LEU A 31 8.81 13.27 7.47
C LEU A 31 7.68 12.53 6.74
N PRO A 32 7.49 12.79 5.43
CA PRO A 32 6.46 12.13 4.65
C PRO A 32 6.71 10.62 4.56
N VAL A 33 5.61 9.88 4.60
CA VAL A 33 5.57 8.47 4.20
C VAL A 33 5.30 8.44 2.71
N THR A 34 6.29 7.99 1.95
CA THR A 34 6.28 8.08 0.48
C THR A 34 6.18 6.73 -0.22
N LYS A 35 6.36 5.63 0.52
CA LYS A 35 6.40 4.30 -0.07
C LYS A 35 5.80 3.25 0.84
N ILE A 36 5.18 2.24 0.23
CA ILE A 36 4.82 0.99 0.89
C ILE A 36 5.78 -0.08 0.36
N ALA A 37 6.59 -0.63 1.24
CA ALA A 37 7.69 -1.50 0.88
C ALA A 37 7.22 -2.88 0.38
N GLU A 38 8.12 -3.58 -0.30
CA GLU A 38 7.89 -4.94 -0.74
C GLU A 38 7.51 -5.85 0.45
N TYR A 39 6.42 -6.61 0.27
CA TYR A 39 5.79 -7.48 1.27
C TYR A 39 5.33 -6.82 2.57
N ALA A 40 5.23 -5.49 2.66
CA ALA A 40 4.89 -4.77 3.90
C ALA A 40 3.65 -5.31 4.63
N PHE A 41 2.64 -5.76 3.89
CA PHE A 41 1.38 -6.31 4.38
C PHE A 41 1.09 -7.69 3.78
N SER A 42 2.11 -8.43 3.35
CA SER A 42 1.93 -9.76 2.79
C SER A 42 1.20 -10.69 3.77
N ASN A 43 0.14 -11.36 3.32
CA ASN A 43 -0.71 -12.27 4.12
C ASN A 43 -1.38 -11.62 5.35
N ASP A 44 -1.49 -10.29 5.38
CA ASP A 44 -2.10 -9.60 6.53
C ASP A 44 -3.64 -9.79 6.56
N LYS A 45 -4.22 -9.66 7.75
CA LYS A 45 -5.67 -9.86 8.00
C LYS A 45 -6.46 -8.55 7.85
N ILE A 46 -6.06 -7.71 6.92
CA ILE A 46 -6.73 -6.43 6.63
C ILE A 46 -7.97 -6.63 5.75
N TYR A 47 -8.99 -5.81 5.97
CA TYR A 47 -10.27 -5.77 5.24
C TYR A 47 -10.36 -4.58 4.29
N SER A 48 -9.77 -3.45 4.65
CA SER A 48 -9.66 -2.30 3.75
C SER A 48 -8.39 -1.51 4.01
N VAL A 49 -7.90 -0.82 2.99
CA VAL A 49 -6.76 0.08 3.11
C VAL A 49 -6.99 1.39 2.37
N THR A 50 -6.66 2.50 3.05
CA THR A 50 -6.57 3.84 2.47
C THR A 50 -5.11 4.24 2.40
N ILE A 51 -4.64 4.50 1.19
CA ILE A 51 -3.28 4.94 0.89
C ILE A 51 -3.33 6.44 0.58
N PRO A 52 -2.68 7.32 1.35
CA PRO A 52 -2.80 8.77 1.20
C PRO A 52 -1.98 9.31 0.04
N ASP A 53 -2.24 10.57 -0.32
CA ASP A 53 -1.56 11.29 -1.40
C ASP A 53 -0.06 11.53 -1.17
N SER A 54 0.47 11.31 0.04
CA SER A 54 1.91 11.40 0.28
C SER A 54 2.68 10.19 -0.27
N VAL A 55 2.00 9.05 -0.44
CA VAL A 55 2.61 7.83 -0.98
C VAL A 55 2.72 7.96 -2.49
N THR A 56 3.92 7.70 -3.02
CA THR A 56 4.21 7.73 -4.45
C THR A 56 4.40 6.34 -5.04
N ILE A 57 4.83 5.36 -4.23
CA ILE A 57 5.15 4.00 -4.70
C ILE A 57 4.51 2.94 -3.79
N ILE A 58 3.80 2.00 -4.40
CA ILE A 58 3.42 0.72 -3.79
C ILE A 58 4.33 -0.34 -4.42
N ASP A 59 5.27 -0.89 -3.66
CA ASP A 59 6.25 -1.83 -4.19
C ASP A 59 5.64 -3.21 -4.53
N ARG A 60 6.47 -4.03 -5.17
CA ARG A 60 6.17 -5.43 -5.52
C ARG A 60 5.59 -6.19 -4.32
N SER A 61 4.48 -6.89 -4.54
CA SER A 61 3.86 -7.76 -3.54
C SER A 61 3.49 -7.11 -2.21
N ALA A 62 3.39 -5.78 -2.13
CA ALA A 62 3.16 -5.03 -0.88
C ALA A 62 1.98 -5.55 -0.05
N PHE A 63 0.89 -5.94 -0.71
CA PHE A 63 -0.34 -6.49 -0.13
C PHE A 63 -0.66 -7.90 -0.65
N THR A 64 0.33 -8.64 -1.14
CA THR A 64 0.06 -9.98 -1.70
C THR A 64 -0.60 -10.90 -0.68
N ALA A 65 -1.55 -11.71 -1.13
CA ALA A 65 -2.30 -12.67 -0.32
C ALA A 65 -3.05 -12.07 0.88
N CYS A 66 -3.41 -10.77 0.85
CA CYS A 66 -4.38 -10.20 1.80
C CYS A 66 -5.79 -10.71 1.48
N ARG A 67 -6.08 -11.96 1.84
CA ARG A 67 -7.31 -12.65 1.42
C ARG A 67 -8.59 -12.03 2.00
N ASN A 68 -8.52 -11.27 3.09
CA ASN A 68 -9.67 -10.58 3.67
C ASN A 68 -9.91 -9.20 3.06
N LEU A 69 -8.96 -8.67 2.27
CA LEU A 69 -9.02 -7.33 1.73
C LEU A 69 -10.18 -7.24 0.72
N THR A 70 -11.12 -6.35 0.99
CA THR A 70 -12.33 -6.15 0.17
C THR A 70 -12.31 -4.85 -0.61
N SER A 71 -11.66 -3.81 -0.06
CA SER A 71 -11.58 -2.50 -0.69
C SER A 71 -10.22 -1.81 -0.50
N VAL A 72 -9.80 -1.11 -1.55
CA VAL A 72 -8.57 -0.31 -1.57
C VAL A 72 -8.90 1.08 -2.10
N THR A 73 -8.47 2.12 -1.39
CA THR A 73 -8.45 3.50 -1.91
C THR A 73 -7.02 3.95 -2.08
N ILE A 74 -6.62 4.26 -3.31
CA ILE A 74 -5.29 4.71 -3.70
C ILE A 74 -5.33 6.22 -3.92
N GLY A 75 -4.52 6.96 -3.16
CA GLY A 75 -4.39 8.41 -3.26
C GLY A 75 -3.86 8.89 -4.61
N ASN A 76 -4.08 10.18 -4.89
CA ASN A 76 -3.70 10.84 -6.13
C ASN A 76 -2.18 10.99 -6.31
N GLY A 77 -1.41 10.92 -5.23
CA GLY A 77 0.05 11.00 -5.29
C GLY A 77 0.75 9.71 -5.74
N VAL A 78 0.04 8.57 -5.76
CA VAL A 78 0.62 7.28 -6.14
C VAL A 78 0.86 7.28 -7.65
N THR A 79 2.12 7.08 -8.06
CA THR A 79 2.50 7.02 -9.47
C THR A 79 2.74 5.58 -9.93
N THR A 80 3.15 4.70 -9.01
CA THR A 80 3.52 3.32 -9.32
C THR A 80 2.84 2.32 -8.40
N ILE A 81 2.17 1.33 -9.00
CA ILE A 81 1.68 0.11 -8.37
C ILE A 81 2.54 -1.04 -8.88
N GLY A 82 3.32 -1.67 -8.02
CA GLY A 82 4.30 -2.68 -8.39
C GLY A 82 3.71 -4.03 -8.80
N ASP A 83 4.57 -4.91 -9.32
CA ASP A 83 4.17 -6.26 -9.71
C ASP A 83 3.58 -7.03 -8.53
N ASN A 84 2.49 -7.75 -8.76
CA ASN A 84 1.81 -8.56 -7.74
C ASN A 84 1.36 -7.77 -6.49
N ALA A 85 1.30 -6.43 -6.52
CA ALA A 85 1.05 -5.59 -5.35
C ALA A 85 -0.17 -6.04 -4.52
N PHE A 86 -1.27 -6.44 -5.17
CA PHE A 86 -2.49 -6.98 -4.56
C PHE A 86 -2.82 -8.39 -5.12
N ASN A 87 -1.81 -9.14 -5.55
CA ASN A 87 -2.02 -10.49 -6.07
C ASN A 87 -2.52 -11.43 -4.97
N PHE A 88 -3.46 -12.33 -5.30
CA PHE A 88 -4.13 -13.25 -4.37
C PHE A 88 -4.99 -12.56 -3.30
N CYS A 89 -5.34 -11.28 -3.46
CA CYS A 89 -6.38 -10.61 -2.69
C CYS A 89 -7.77 -11.05 -3.19
N ILE A 90 -8.10 -12.32 -2.99
CA ILE A 90 -9.25 -12.99 -3.64
C ILE A 90 -10.62 -12.39 -3.32
N ASN A 91 -10.76 -11.61 -2.25
CA ASN A 91 -12.00 -10.94 -1.86
C ASN A 91 -12.02 -9.45 -2.25
N LEU A 92 -10.99 -8.95 -2.95
CA LEU A 92 -10.89 -7.56 -3.35
C LEU A 92 -11.88 -7.28 -4.47
N THR A 93 -12.93 -6.54 -4.14
CA THR A 93 -14.05 -6.25 -5.06
C THR A 93 -14.11 -4.79 -5.49
N SER A 94 -13.47 -3.89 -4.74
CA SER A 94 -13.47 -2.45 -5.02
C SER A 94 -12.06 -1.87 -4.94
N VAL A 95 -11.61 -1.23 -6.02
CA VAL A 95 -10.37 -0.45 -6.04
C VAL A 95 -10.66 0.92 -6.62
N THR A 96 -10.46 1.95 -5.81
CA THR A 96 -10.46 3.34 -6.27
C THR A 96 -9.02 3.75 -6.54
N ILE A 97 -8.72 4.07 -7.79
CA ILE A 97 -7.38 4.47 -8.24
C ILE A 97 -7.35 6.00 -8.41
N GLY A 98 -6.43 6.66 -7.69
CA GLY A 98 -6.17 8.08 -7.84
C GLY A 98 -5.64 8.46 -9.22
N ASN A 99 -5.73 9.75 -9.56
CA ASN A 99 -5.42 10.22 -10.91
C ASN A 99 -3.92 10.24 -11.28
N GLY A 100 -3.02 10.09 -10.31
CA GLY A 100 -1.57 10.14 -10.52
C GLY A 100 -0.93 8.83 -10.97
N VAL A 101 -1.67 7.71 -10.99
CA VAL A 101 -1.09 6.39 -11.33
C VAL A 101 -0.73 6.34 -12.80
N THR A 102 0.57 6.22 -13.08
CA THR A 102 1.12 6.09 -14.44
C THR A 102 1.57 4.67 -14.76
N THR A 103 1.84 3.85 -13.73
CA THR A 103 2.39 2.50 -13.89
C THR A 103 1.63 1.51 -13.02
N ILE A 104 1.14 0.43 -13.64
CA ILE A 104 0.54 -0.73 -12.97
C ILE A 104 1.32 -1.97 -13.40
N GLY A 105 1.91 -2.65 -12.42
CA GLY A 105 2.76 -3.83 -12.62
C GLY A 105 1.98 -5.07 -13.04
N SER A 106 2.73 -6.06 -13.51
CA SER A 106 2.20 -7.35 -13.90
C SER A 106 1.49 -8.01 -12.72
N LYS A 107 0.28 -8.53 -12.96
CA LYS A 107 -0.56 -9.21 -11.95
C LYS A 107 -0.83 -8.36 -10.69
N ALA A 108 -0.74 -7.02 -10.78
CA ALA A 108 -0.96 -6.14 -9.63
C ALA A 108 -2.29 -6.40 -8.92
N PHE A 109 -3.33 -6.81 -9.64
CA PHE A 109 -4.67 -7.13 -9.11
C PHE A 109 -5.17 -8.52 -9.58
N TYR A 110 -4.29 -9.53 -9.63
CA TYR A 110 -4.64 -10.89 -10.08
C TYR A 110 -5.10 -11.80 -8.94
#